data_AF-A0A3D3RHL7-F1
#
_entry.id   AF-A0A3D3RHL7-F1
#
_cell.length_a   1.000
_cell.length_b   1.000
_cell.length_c   1.000
_cell.angle_alpha   90.00
_cell.angle_beta   90.00
_cell.angle_gamma   90.00
#
_symmetry.space_group_name_H-M   'P 1'
#
loop_
_entity.id
_entity.type
_entity.pdbx_description
1 polymer ?
#
loop_
_entity_poly.entity_id
_entity_poly.type
_entity_poly.pdbx_seq_one_letter_code
_entity_poly.pdbx_strand_id
1 'polypeptide(L)' 'REDGSRYLVVFYKTNRFHGDLKSSEEGEVKWLSLEEMKRGNLADGMADMLRVFLEDDINEFHYMKENGEWNYVLK' A
#
# COMPACT_ATOMS: atom_id res chain seq x y z
N ARG A 1 9.28 -10.31 14.03
CA ARG A 1 10.03 -9.77 15.20
C ARG A 1 10.24 -10.93 16.17
N GLU A 2 11.26 -10.89 17.01
CA GLU A 2 11.57 -12.01 17.93
C GLU A 2 10.54 -12.14 19.07
N ASP A 3 9.79 -11.07 19.36
CA ASP A 3 8.75 -11.00 20.38
C ASP A 3 7.38 -11.57 19.96
N GLY A 4 7.27 -12.13 18.75
CA GLY A 4 6.00 -12.62 18.20
C GLY A 4 5.02 -11.55 17.73
N SER A 5 5.37 -10.26 17.82
CA SER A 5 4.50 -9.18 17.35
C SER A 5 4.47 -9.08 15.82
N ARG A 6 3.33 -8.62 15.30
CA ARG A 6 3.09 -8.39 13.86
C ARG A 6 2.63 -6.97 13.63
N TYR A 7 3.09 -6.39 12.52
CA TYR A 7 2.58 -5.13 12.01
C TYR A 7 1.46 -5.43 11.02
N LEU A 8 0.30 -4.81 11.21
CA LEU A 8 -0.87 -5.01 10.37
C LEU A 8 -1.30 -3.66 9.80
N VAL A 9 -1.54 -3.63 8.49
CA VAL A 9 -2.13 -2.48 7.81
C VAL A 9 -3.39 -2.95 7.11
N VAL A 10 -4.51 -2.28 7.38
CA VAL A 10 -5.80 -2.59 6.73
C VAL A 10 -6.00 -1.62 5.57
N PHE A 11 -6.26 -2.17 4.39
CA PHE A 11 -6.39 -1.41 3.15
C PHE A 11 -7.87 -1.09 2.88
N TYR A 12 -8.15 0.15 2.49
CA TYR A 12 -9.50 0.63 2.19
C TYR A 12 -9.54 1.31 0.82
N LYS A 13 -10.65 1.14 0.11
CA LYS A 13 -10.91 1.75 -1.20
C LYS A 13 -12.32 2.35 -1.20
N THR A 14 -12.47 3.56 -1.73
CA THR A 14 -13.78 4.22 -1.88
C THR A 14 -13.88 4.93 -3.21
N ASN A 15 -15.11 5.05 -3.72
CA ASN A 15 -15.48 5.93 -4.82
C ASN A 15 -16.55 6.95 -4.42
N ARG A 16 -16.86 7.05 -3.12
CA ARG A 16 -17.84 7.99 -2.55
C ARG A 16 -17.16 8.86 -1.50
N PHE A 17 -17.07 10.15 -1.78
CA PHE A 17 -16.48 11.15 -0.90
C PHE A 17 -17.10 12.54 -1.19
N HIS A 18 -16.90 13.49 -0.29
CA HIS A 18 -17.33 14.89 -0.46
C HIS A 18 -16.31 15.84 0.18
N GLY A 19 -16.34 17.12 -0.20
CA GLY A 19 -15.40 18.15 0.27
C GLY A 19 -14.24 18.36 -0.70
N ASP A 20 -13.27 19.17 -0.27
CA ASP A 20 -12.11 19.57 -1.07
C ASP A 20 -10.81 18.95 -0.55
N LEU A 21 -9.90 18.61 -1.45
CA LEU A 21 -8.60 18.03 -1.11
C LEU A 21 -7.72 19.06 -0.37
N LYS A 22 -7.12 18.65 0.76
CA LYS A 22 -6.31 19.54 1.60
C LYS A 22 -5.09 18.82 2.18
N SER A 23 -3.90 19.34 1.91
CA SER A 23 -2.64 18.88 2.51
C SER A 23 -2.54 19.24 4.00
N SER A 24 -1.68 18.53 4.73
CA SER A 24 -1.43 18.74 6.15
C SER A 24 0.08 18.76 6.46
N GLU A 25 0.43 18.89 7.73
CA GLU A 25 1.83 18.80 8.20
C GLU A 25 2.45 17.41 7.97
N GLU A 26 1.62 16.36 7.84
CA GLU A 26 2.08 15.01 7.55
C GLU A 26 2.54 14.82 6.10
N GLY A 27 2.10 15.71 5.19
CA GLY A 27 2.53 15.67 3.79
C GLY A 27 1.55 16.32 2.81
N GLU A 28 2.04 16.50 1.59
CA GLU A 28 1.25 16.93 0.45
C GLU A 28 0.37 15.76 -0.05
N VAL A 29 -0.91 16.04 -0.31
CA VAL A 29 -1.81 15.11 -1.00
C VAL A 29 -2.22 15.68 -2.35
N LYS A 30 -2.28 14.81 -3.36
CA LYS A 30 -2.64 15.19 -4.73
C LYS A 30 -3.38 14.07 -5.43
N TRP A 31 -4.26 14.45 -6.37
CA TRP A 31 -4.87 13.52 -7.29
C TRP A 31 -3.86 13.13 -8.38
N LEU A 32 -3.76 11.84 -8.67
CA LEU A 32 -2.91 11.29 -9.72
C LEU A 32 -3.71 10.23 -10.49
N SER A 33 -3.46 10.15 -11.79
CA SER A 33 -3.82 8.94 -12.54
C SER A 33 -2.92 7.77 -12.13
N LEU A 34 -3.40 6.54 -12.36
CA LEU A 34 -2.60 5.33 -12.10
C LEU A 34 -1.29 5.32 -12.89
N GLU A 35 -1.29 5.84 -14.11
CA GLU A 35 -0.10 5.90 -14.98
C GLU A 35 0.93 6.93 -14.49
N GLU A 36 0.49 8.07 -13.95
CA GLU A 36 1.38 9.02 -13.28
C GLU A 36 1.97 8.42 -12.00
N MET A 37 1.15 7.72 -11.22
CA MET A 37 1.59 7.11 -9.97
C MET A 37 2.63 6.02 -10.21
N LYS A 38 2.41 5.12 -11.19
CA LYS A 38 3.38 4.07 -11.56
C LYS A 38 4.70 4.60 -12.12
N ARG A 39 4.71 5.79 -12.71
CA ARG A 39 5.93 6.47 -13.21
C ARG A 39 6.63 7.32 -12.13
N GLY A 40 5.97 7.54 -11.00
CA GLY A 40 6.48 8.35 -9.91
C GLY A 40 7.48 7.61 -9.02
N ASN A 41 8.03 8.34 -8.04
CA ASN A 41 8.84 7.74 -6.99
C ASN A 41 7.92 7.16 -5.91
N LEU A 42 7.61 5.87 -6.03
CA LEU A 42 6.74 5.16 -5.10
C LEU A 42 7.51 4.74 -3.85
N ALA A 43 6.82 4.70 -2.71
CA ALA A 43 7.34 4.04 -1.53
C ALA A 43 7.56 2.54 -1.80
N ASP A 44 8.51 1.93 -1.11
CA ASP A 44 8.80 0.51 -1.23
C ASP A 44 7.54 -0.33 -0.98
N GLY A 45 7.27 -1.28 -1.89
CA GLY A 45 6.08 -2.15 -1.84
C GLY A 45 4.76 -1.51 -2.32
N MET A 46 4.70 -0.19 -2.57
CA MET A 46 3.46 0.47 -3.02
C MET A 46 2.97 -0.05 -4.38
N ALA A 47 3.88 -0.46 -5.27
CA ALA A 47 3.52 -1.08 -6.54
C ALA A 47 2.74 -2.40 -6.35
N ASP A 48 3.12 -3.19 -5.35
CA ASP A 48 2.42 -4.42 -4.98
C ASP A 48 1.12 -4.14 -4.21
N MET A 49 1.10 -3.13 -3.34
CA MET A 49 -0.13 -2.68 -2.68
C MET A 49 -1.21 -2.25 -3.69
N LEU A 50 -0.80 -1.59 -4.79
CA LEU A 50 -1.72 -1.26 -5.88
C LEU A 50 -2.37 -2.50 -6.50
N ARG A 51 -1.65 -3.62 -6.58
CA ARG A 51 -2.21 -4.87 -7.09
C ARG A 51 -3.32 -5.37 -6.18
N VAL A 52 -3.13 -5.32 -4.86
CA VAL A 52 -4.18 -5.64 -3.87
C VAL A 52 -5.44 -4.76 -4.06
N PHE A 53 -5.28 -3.51 -4.47
CA PHE A 53 -6.43 -2.62 -4.72
C PHE A 53 -7.14 -2.82 -6.07
N LEU A 54 -6.48 -3.44 -7.04
CA LEU A 54 -6.90 -3.44 -8.45
C LEU A 54 -7.17 -4.84 -9.01
N GLU A 55 -6.57 -5.88 -8.46
CA GLU A 55 -6.72 -7.28 -8.84
C GLU A 55 -7.71 -7.93 -7.86
N ASP A 56 -8.86 -8.40 -8.35
CA ASP A 56 -9.94 -8.93 -7.50
C ASP A 56 -9.58 -10.26 -6.79
N ASP A 57 -8.55 -10.95 -7.29
CA ASP A 57 -8.04 -12.22 -6.77
C ASP A 57 -6.90 -12.06 -5.75
N ILE A 58 -6.49 -10.82 -5.46
CA ILE A 58 -5.46 -10.51 -4.45
C ILE A 58 -6.09 -9.70 -3.31
N ASN A 59 -5.95 -10.19 -2.09
CA ASN A 59 -6.50 -9.58 -0.87
C ASN A 59 -5.47 -9.40 0.26
N GLU A 60 -4.27 -9.99 0.17
CA GLU A 60 -3.26 -9.94 1.23
C GLU A 60 -1.85 -9.64 0.67
N PHE A 61 -1.15 -8.72 1.35
CA PHE A 61 0.28 -8.47 1.16
C PHE A 61 1.04 -8.80 2.45
N HIS A 62 1.74 -9.94 2.46
CA HIS A 62 2.34 -10.49 3.68
C HIS A 62 3.86 -10.63 3.57
N TYR A 63 4.58 -9.89 4.43
CA TYR A 63 6.01 -10.03 4.60
C TYR A 63 6.36 -11.16 5.57
N MET A 64 7.31 -11.99 5.18
CA MET A 64 7.86 -13.07 5.99
C MET A 64 9.38 -12.94 6.07
N LYS A 65 9.94 -13.30 7.22
CA LYS A 65 11.40 -13.35 7.39
C LYS A 65 11.82 -14.82 7.43
N GLU A 66 12.54 -15.26 6.42
CA GLU A 66 13.04 -16.63 6.27
C GLU A 66 14.57 -16.60 6.19
N ASN A 67 15.24 -17.40 7.03
CA ASN A 67 16.71 -17.46 7.09
C ASN A 67 17.43 -16.11 7.27
N GLY A 68 16.76 -15.12 7.87
CA GLY A 68 17.33 -13.78 8.09
C GLY A 68 16.97 -12.76 7.00
N GLU A 69 16.39 -13.20 5.88
CA GLU A 69 16.02 -12.37 4.73
C GLU A 69 14.52 -12.07 4.72
N TRP A 70 14.15 -10.87 4.27
CA TRP A 70 12.76 -10.48 4.11
C TRP A 70 12.28 -10.89 2.71
N ASN A 71 11.23 -11.70 2.69
CA ASN A 71 10.47 -12.07 1.50
C ASN A 71 9.02 -11.60 1.65
N TYR A 72 8.27 -11.60 0.55
CA TYR A 72 6.84 -11.31 0.59
C TYR A 72 6.04 -12.18 -0.38
N VAL A 73 4.76 -12.33 -0.08
CA VAL A 73 3.80 -13.02 -0.93
C VAL A 73 2.56 -12.13 -1.09
N LEU A 74 2.01 -12.13 -2.30
CA LEU A 74 0.68 -11.61 -2.60
C LEU A 74 -0.29 -12.79 -2.74
N LYS A 75 -1.41 -12.72 -2.04
CA LYS A 75 -2.45 -13.76 -2.00
C LYS A 75 -3.83 -13.14 -2.09
#